data_AF-A0AA37FNL1-F1
#
_entry.id   AF-A0AA37FNL1-F1
#
_cell.length_a   1.000
_cell.length_b   1.000
_cell.length_c   1.000
_cell.angle_alpha   90.00
_cell.angle_beta   90.00
_cell.angle_gamma   90.00
#
_symmetry.space_group_name_H-M   'P 1'
#
loop_
_entity.id
_entity.type
_entity.pdbx_description
1 polymer ?
#
loop_
_entity_poly.entity_id
_entity_poly.type
_entity_poly.pdbx_seq_one_letter_code
_entity_poly.pdbx_strand_id
1 'polypeptide(L)' 'MGRIAMIRQWSRHNYHYGMRPDIAKIISVVPEFGCGVVPVRMRYLESSGAEQTIEYRSERACCSRIM' A
#
# COMPACT_ATOMS: atom_id res chain seq x y z
N MET A 1 32.29 -15.59 -2.02
CA MET A 1 31.93 -14.17 -2.28
C MET A 1 30.48 -14.12 -2.76
N GLY A 2 29.51 -14.24 -1.85
CA GLY A 2 28.09 -14.27 -2.19
C GLY A 2 27.47 -12.89 -2.02
N ARG A 3 27.11 -12.21 -3.12
CA ARG A 3 26.35 -10.96 -3.09
C ARG A 3 24.88 -11.31 -2.91
N ILE A 4 24.43 -11.49 -1.67
CA ILE A 4 22.99 -11.48 -1.38
C ILE A 4 22.58 -10.00 -1.29
N ALA A 5 22.17 -9.43 -2.41
CA ALA A 5 21.49 -8.14 -2.43
C ALA A 5 20.26 -8.27 -3.33
N MET A 6 19.27 -9.06 -2.90
CA MET A 6 17.89 -8.88 -3.35
C MET A 6 17.24 -7.80 -2.48
N ILE A 7 17.80 -6.59 -2.48
CA ILE A 7 16.98 -5.43 -2.15
C ILE A 7 16.05 -5.24 -3.35
N ARG A 8 14.84 -5.79 -3.29
CA ARG A 8 13.78 -5.28 -4.14
C ARG A 8 13.65 -3.82 -3.73
N GLN A 9 14.25 -2.92 -4.51
CA GLN A 9 14.20 -1.49 -4.29
C GLN A 9 12.74 -1.11 -4.52
N TRP A 10 11.97 -1.11 -3.45
CA TRP A 10 10.63 -0.54 -3.46
C TRP A 10 10.82 0.92 -3.79
N SER A 11 10.47 1.35 -5.00
CA SER A 11 10.38 2.77 -5.29
C SER A 11 9.24 3.28 -4.43
N ARG A 12 9.60 3.82 -3.26
CA ARG A 12 8.65 4.37 -2.30
C ARG A 12 8.13 5.66 -2.91
N HIS A 13 7.08 5.53 -3.70
CA HIS A 13 6.47 6.62 -4.42
C HIS A 13 5.54 7.37 -3.45
N ASN A 14 5.68 8.69 -3.38
CA ASN A 14 4.76 9.51 -2.58
C ASN A 14 3.40 9.53 -3.28
N TYR A 15 2.41 8.92 -2.64
CA TYR A 15 1.03 8.96 -3.12
C TYR A 15 0.31 10.20 -2.58
N HIS A 16 -0.45 10.86 -3.44
CA HIS A 16 -1.33 11.98 -3.12
C HIS A 16 -2.74 11.59 -3.53
N TYR A 17 -3.70 11.94 -2.68
CA TYR A 17 -5.10 11.65 -2.94
C TYR A 17 -5.53 12.28 -4.28
N GLY A 18 -6.27 11.53 -5.09
CA GLY A 18 -6.68 11.94 -6.43
C GLY A 18 -5.69 11.61 -7.55
N MET A 19 -4.47 11.18 -7.22
CA MET A 19 -3.56 10.61 -8.22
C MET A 19 -4.11 9.28 -8.75
N ARG A 20 -3.78 9.01 -10.01
CA ARG A 20 -4.16 7.80 -10.73
C ARG A 20 -2.91 6.98 -11.03
N PRO A 21 -2.41 6.18 -10.07
CA PRO A 21 -1.30 5.27 -10.32
C PRO A 21 -1.68 4.27 -11.43
N ASP A 22 -0.72 3.92 -12.26
CA ASP A 22 -0.86 2.92 -13.32
C ASP A 22 -0.88 1.51 -12.69
N ILE A 23 -2.00 1.15 -12.04
CA ILE A 23 -2.13 -0.13 -11.34
C ILE A 23 -2.57 -1.21 -12.33
N ALA A 24 -1.67 -2.12 -12.68
CA ALA A 24 -2.02 -3.33 -13.42
C ALA A 24 -2.59 -4.42 -12.51
N LYS A 25 -2.02 -4.60 -11.30
CA LYS A 25 -2.49 -5.61 -10.33
C LYS A 25 -2.21 -5.21 -8.88
N ILE A 26 -3.21 -5.33 -8.01
CA ILE A 26 -3.02 -5.20 -6.56
C ILE A 26 -2.43 -6.50 -6.01
N ILE A 27 -1.34 -6.39 -5.25
CA ILE A 27 -0.68 -7.54 -4.59
C ILE A 27 -1.17 -7.67 -3.15
N SER A 28 -1.21 -6.57 -2.40
CA SER A 28 -1.65 -6.58 -1.01
C SER A 28 -2.13 -5.22 -0.55
N VAL A 29 -3.13 -5.21 0.32
CA VAL A 29 -3.59 -4.02 1.05
C VAL A 29 -3.60 -4.37 2.53
N VAL A 30 -2.81 -3.65 3.32
CA VAL A 30 -2.64 -3.92 4.76
C VAL A 30 -2.98 -2.65 5.53
N PRO A 31 -4.18 -2.56 6.12
CA PRO A 31 -4.50 -1.47 7.04
C PRO A 31 -3.80 -1.68 8.39
N GLU A 32 -3.41 -0.60 9.04
CA GLU A 32 -3.01 -0.64 10.44
C GLU A 32 -4.22 -0.88 11.36
N PHE A 33 -3.95 -1.37 12.57
CA PHE A 33 -4.99 -1.60 13.58
C PHE A 33 -5.56 -0.27 14.09
N GLY A 34 -6.87 -0.26 14.36
CA GLY A 34 -7.58 0.92 14.86
C GLY A 34 -8.93 1.14 14.20
N CYS A 35 -9.60 2.19 14.68
CA CYS A 35 -10.91 2.66 14.24
C CYS A 35 -10.76 4.09 13.65
N GLY A 36 -11.63 4.47 12.71
CA GLY A 36 -11.56 5.80 12.09
C GLY A 36 -10.49 5.86 10.99
N VAL A 37 -9.82 7.01 10.84
CA VAL A 37 -8.82 7.20 9.77
C VAL A 37 -7.49 6.56 10.14
N VAL A 38 -7.17 5.42 9.52
CA VAL A 38 -5.96 4.64 9.78
C VAL A 38 -5.01 4.62 8.57
N PRO A 39 -3.69 4.49 8.79
CA PRO A 39 -2.74 4.24 7.71
C PRO A 39 -3.01 2.89 7.03
N VAL A 40 -2.76 2.85 5.72
CA VAL A 40 -2.89 1.66 4.88
C VAL A 40 -1.67 1.59 3.97
N ARG A 41 -1.01 0.43 3.99
CA ARG A 41 0.06 0.10 3.07
C ARG A 41 -0.47 -0.73 1.93
N MET A 42 -0.34 -0.24 0.70
CA MET A 42 -0.74 -0.96 -0.50
C MET A 42 0.48 -1.27 -1.37
N ARG A 43 0.53 -2.51 -1.87
CA ARG A 43 1.50 -2.96 -2.86
C ARG A 43 0.79 -3.33 -4.14
N TYR A 44 1.35 -2.90 -5.26
CA TYR A 44 0.78 -3.18 -6.58
C TYR A 44 1.88 -3.33 -7.63
N LEU A 45 1.54 -4.00 -8.73
CA LEU A 45 2.32 -4.02 -9.95
C LEU A 45 1.83 -2.92 -10.88
N GLU A 46 2.78 -2.19 -11.44
CA GLU A 46 2.56 -1.30 -12.58
C GLU A 46 2.45 -2.08 -13.88
N SER A 47 1.94 -1.44 -14.95
CA SER A 47 1.88 -2.05 -16.28
C SER A 47 3.27 -2.39 -16.84
N SER A 48 4.33 -1.73 -16.35
CA SER A 48 5.74 -2.03 -16.63
C SER A 48 6.25 -3.32 -16.00
N GLY A 49 5.49 -3.90 -15.05
CA GLY A 49 5.91 -5.03 -14.23
C GLY A 49 6.69 -4.65 -12.97
N ALA A 50 6.93 -3.36 -12.73
CA ALA A 50 7.56 -2.88 -11.49
C ALA A 50 6.60 -3.01 -10.30
N GLU A 51 7.10 -3.45 -9.14
CA GLU A 51 6.31 -3.46 -7.90
C GLU A 51 6.52 -2.17 -7.11
N GLN A 52 5.41 -1.50 -6.81
CA GLN A 52 5.38 -0.29 -6.02
C GLN A 52 4.75 -0.52 -4.66
N THR A 53 5.12 0.34 -3.71
CA THR A 53 4.47 0.44 -2.40
C THR A 53 4.08 1.87 -2.15
N ILE A 54 2.81 2.08 -1.78
CA ILE A 54 2.31 3.36 -1.32
C ILE A 54 1.72 3.23 0.08
N GLU A 55 1.73 4.35 0.79
CA GLU A 55 1.06 4.50 2.07
C GLU A 55 0.05 5.65 1.96
N TYR A 56 -1.19 5.38 2.34
CA TYR A 56 -2.26 6.37 2.38
C TYR A 56 -3.10 6.17 3.64
N ARG A 57 -4.05 7.07 3.90
CA ARG A 57 -4.99 6.92 5.00
C ARG A 57 -6.37 6.61 4.46
N SER A 58 -7.05 5.64 5.08
CA SER A 58 -8.46 5.36 4.79
C SER A 58 -9.26 5.29 6.07
N GLU A 59 -10.53 5.67 5.99
CA GLU A 59 -11.46 5.40 7.06
C GLU A 59 -11.73 3.90 7.18
N ARG A 60 -11.65 3.39 8.39
CA ARG A 60 -11.98 2.02 8.74
C ARG A 60 -13.18 2.03 9.65
N ALA A 61 -14.28 1.47 9.16
CA ALA A 61 -15.47 1.24 9.95
C ALA A 61 -15.15 0.22 11.04
N CYS A 62 -15.00 0.72 12.25
CA CYS A 62 -14.86 -0.09 13.45
C CYS A 62 -16.27 -0.21 14.03
N CYS A 63 -17.02 -1.22 13.60
CA CYS A 63 -18.36 -1.44 14.13
C CYS A 63 -18.26 -1.96 15.58
N SER A 64 -18.02 -1.09 16.54
CA SER A 64 -18.38 -1.29 17.94
C SER A 64 -19.70 -0.55 18.21
N ARG A 65 -20.76 -0.97 17.52
CA ARG A 65 -22.13 -0.61 17.87
C ARG A 65 -22.85 -1.90 18.22
N ILE A 66 -22.49 -2.47 19.37
CA ILE A 66 -23.42 -3.33 20.10
C ILE A 66 -24.39 -2.35 20.76
N MET A 67 -25.56 -2.17 20.14
CA MET A 67 -26.74 -1.66 20.84
C MET A 67 -27.32 -2.79 21.68
#